data_AF-A0A9D5CB78-F1
#
_entry.id   AF-A0A9D5CB78-F1
#
_cell.length_a   1.000
_cell.length_b   1.000
_cell.length_c   1.000
_cell.angle_alpha   90.00
_cell.angle_beta   90.00
_cell.angle_gamma   90.00
#
_symmetry.space_group_name_H-M   'P 1'
#
loop_
_entity.id
_entity.type
_entity.pdbx_description
1 polymer ?
#
loop_
_entity_poly.entity_id
_entity_poly.type
_entity_poly.pdbx_seq_one_letter_code
_entity_poly.pdbx_strand_id
1 'polypeptide(L)'
;MASASLLLPVLSAAFLIAALGPRGGGAATLRLDIHHRFSATVRRWVESRSGAAVGWPERGTVEYYEALAAHDRAIRGRALSDAPPPITFSEGNATLRISSLGFLHYAMGVSGDAQCHFFL
;
A
#
# COMPACT_ATOMS: atom_id res chain seq x y z
N MET A 1 40.77 48.10 -3.80
CA MET A 1 41.34 47.05 -4.68
C MET A 1 41.58 45.77 -3.90
N ALA A 2 40.53 45.02 -3.54
CA ALA A 2 40.70 43.76 -2.80
C ALA A 2 39.84 42.61 -3.36
N SER A 3 39.25 42.81 -4.55
CA SER A 3 38.12 42.01 -5.04
C SER A 3 38.50 40.69 -5.73
N ALA A 4 39.78 40.38 -5.95
CA ALA A 4 40.17 39.22 -6.75
C ALA A 4 40.72 38.02 -5.95
N SER A 5 41.35 38.26 -4.79
CA SER A 5 42.16 37.22 -4.10
C SER A 5 41.37 36.16 -3.35
N LEU A 6 40.08 36.42 -3.08
CA LEU A 6 39.23 35.53 -2.29
C LEU A 6 38.48 34.50 -3.12
N LEU A 7 38.49 34.62 -4.45
CA LEU A 7 37.64 33.80 -5.33
C LEU A 7 38.13 32.35 -5.44
N LEU A 8 39.44 32.13 -5.46
CA LEU A 8 40.01 30.78 -5.59
C LEU A 8 39.72 29.84 -4.41
N PRO A 9 39.94 30.24 -3.13
CA PRO A 9 39.62 29.37 -2.00
C PRO A 9 38.12 29.11 -1.87
N VAL A 10 37.28 30.07 -2.26
CA VAL A 10 35.82 29.92 -2.24
C VAL A 10 35.36 28.84 -3.22
N LEU A 11 35.92 28.81 -4.44
CA LEU A 11 35.58 27.79 -5.43
C LEU A 11 36.07 26.39 -5.04
N SER A 12 37.26 26.28 -4.44
CA SER A 12 37.75 25.01 -3.90
C SER A 12 36.89 24.48 -2.76
N ALA A 13 36.49 25.34 -1.82
CA ALA A 13 35.58 24.97 -0.74
C ALA A 13 34.22 24.52 -1.28
N ALA A 14 33.67 25.21 -2.28
CA ALA A 14 32.40 24.84 -2.91
C ALA A 14 32.46 23.45 -3.57
N PHE A 15 33.55 23.11 -4.24
CA PHE A 15 33.71 21.80 -4.88
C PHE A 15 33.80 20.67 -3.85
N LEU A 16 34.53 20.87 -2.74
CA LEU A 16 34.62 19.91 -1.64
C LEU A 16 33.26 19.67 -0.96
N ILE A 17 32.47 20.73 -0.77
CA ILE A 17 31.10 20.62 -0.23
C ILE A 17 30.20 19.82 -1.18
N ALA A 18 30.31 20.04 -2.49
CA ALA A 18 29.52 19.29 -3.46
C ALA A 18 29.94 17.81 -3.55
N ALA A 19 31.23 17.51 -3.39
CA ALA A 19 31.76 16.15 -3.49
C ALA A 19 31.47 15.29 -2.26
N LEU A 20 31.40 15.89 -1.06
CA LEU A 20 31.00 15.23 0.20
C LEU A 20 29.49 15.35 0.48
N GLY A 21 28.73 16.03 -0.38
CA GLY A 21 27.29 16.16 -0.26
C GLY A 21 26.62 14.77 -0.22
N PRO A 22 25.59 14.57 0.63
CA PRO A 22 24.98 13.27 0.83
C PRO A 22 24.43 12.72 -0.48
N ARG A 23 24.94 11.56 -0.90
CA ARG A 23 24.40 10.80 -2.03
C ARG A 23 23.12 10.11 -1.56
N GLY A 24 21.99 10.77 -1.75
CA GLY A 24 20.67 10.24 -1.41
C GLY A 24 20.30 9.05 -2.30
N GLY A 25 20.63 7.84 -1.86
CA GLY A 25 20.08 6.60 -2.41
C GLY A 25 18.67 6.40 -1.87
N GLY A 26 17.65 6.85 -2.61
CA GLY A 26 16.25 6.66 -2.22
C GLY A 26 15.85 5.20 -2.34
N ALA A 27 15.69 4.51 -1.21
CA ALA A 27 15.06 3.20 -1.17
C ALA A 27 13.58 3.35 -1.58
N ALA A 28 13.21 2.81 -2.75
CA ALA A 28 11.83 2.85 -3.21
C ALA A 28 10.97 1.91 -2.36
N THR A 29 10.05 2.48 -1.58
CA THR A 29 9.05 1.71 -0.84
C THR A 29 7.95 1.25 -1.79
N LEU A 30 7.71 -0.06 -1.90
CA LEU A 30 6.52 -0.58 -2.57
C LEU A 30 5.28 -0.23 -1.73
N ARG A 31 4.36 0.54 -2.32
CA ARG A 31 3.02 0.78 -1.76
C ARG A 31 2.00 0.05 -2.62
N LEU A 32 1.13 -0.72 -1.97
CA LEU A 32 -0.02 -1.35 -2.61
C LEU A 32 -1.27 -0.56 -2.21
N ASP A 33 -1.81 0.19 -3.17
CA ASP A 33 -3.10 0.89 -3.00
C ASP A 33 -4.22 -0.06 -3.43
N ILE A 34 -4.97 -0.56 -2.45
CA ILE A 34 -6.08 -1.48 -2.71
C ILE A 34 -7.35 -0.65 -3.02
N HIS A 35 -7.92 -0.86 -4.20
CA HIS A 35 -9.13 -0.20 -4.66
C HIS A 35 -10.24 -1.22 -4.92
N HIS A 36 -11.43 -1.00 -4.36
CA HIS A 36 -12.61 -1.79 -4.70
C HIS A 36 -13.14 -1.42 -6.12
N ARG A 37 -13.91 -2.33 -6.75
CA ARG A 37 -14.37 -2.21 -8.16
C ARG A 37 -15.09 -0.90 -8.51
N PHE A 38 -15.84 -0.33 -7.56
CA PHE A 38 -16.60 0.91 -7.75
C PHE A 38 -15.87 2.16 -7.25
N SER A 39 -14.58 2.06 -6.95
CA SER A 39 -13.77 3.20 -6.52
C SER A 39 -13.59 4.19 -7.69
N ALA A 40 -13.42 5.47 -7.37
CA ALA A 40 -13.27 6.49 -8.42
C ALA A 40 -12.08 6.21 -9.34
N THR A 41 -10.98 5.68 -8.79
CA THR A 41 -9.80 5.27 -9.57
C THR A 41 -10.14 4.20 -10.60
N VAL A 42 -10.84 3.14 -10.19
CA VAL A 42 -11.23 2.04 -11.09
C VAL A 42 -12.25 2.53 -12.12
N ARG A 43 -13.23 3.36 -11.74
CA ARG A 43 -14.21 3.92 -12.68
C ARG A 43 -13.54 4.69 -13.81
N ARG A 44 -12.67 5.66 -13.47
CA ARG A 44 -11.93 6.44 -14.46
C ARG A 44 -11.09 5.54 -15.37
N TRP A 45 -10.43 4.54 -14.80
CA TRP A 45 -9.67 3.58 -15.59
C TRP A 45 -10.55 2.80 -16.57
N VAL A 46 -11.70 2.28 -16.13
CA VAL A 46 -12.64 1.58 -17.01
C VAL A 46 -13.17 2.50 -18.10
N GLU A 47 -13.66 3.69 -17.74
CA GLU A 47 -14.21 4.66 -18.70
C GLU A 47 -13.17 5.07 -19.75
N SER A 48 -11.91 5.26 -19.32
CA SER A 48 -10.81 5.59 -20.25
C SER A 48 -10.50 4.48 -21.25
N ARG A 49 -10.83 3.23 -20.91
CA ARG A 49 -10.55 2.03 -21.72
C ARG A 49 -11.72 1.58 -22.57
N SER A 50 -12.94 1.67 -22.04
CA SER A 50 -14.14 1.20 -22.72
C SER A 50 -14.71 2.24 -23.69
N GLY A 51 -14.40 3.53 -23.49
CA GLY A 51 -15.02 4.63 -24.24
C GLY A 51 -16.52 4.78 -23.98
N ALA A 52 -17.08 4.02 -23.04
CA ALA A 52 -18.50 4.01 -22.70
C ALA A 52 -18.68 4.34 -21.22
N ALA A 53 -19.62 5.25 -20.94
CA ALA A 53 -20.07 5.51 -19.59
C ALA A 53 -20.75 4.25 -19.05
N VAL A 54 -20.10 3.57 -18.11
CA VAL A 54 -20.71 2.48 -17.38
C VAL A 54 -21.66 3.09 -16.35
N GLY A 55 -22.89 2.58 -16.26
CA GLY A 55 -23.85 2.98 -15.23
C GLY A 55 -23.38 2.54 -13.84
N TRP A 56 -22.53 3.35 -13.21
CA TRP A 56 -22.01 3.06 -11.87
C TRP A 56 -23.06 3.35 -10.80
N PRO A 57 -23.18 2.51 -9.75
CA PRO A 57 -24.02 2.84 -8.62
C PRO A 57 -23.51 4.09 -7.91
N GLU A 58 -24.45 4.92 -7.44
CA GLU A 58 -24.15 6.15 -6.73
C GLU A 58 -23.57 5.86 -5.34
N ARG A 59 -22.44 6.48 -5.00
CA ARG A 59 -21.74 6.17 -3.75
C ARG A 59 -22.61 6.60 -2.56
N GLY A 60 -22.76 5.71 -1.58
CA GLY A 60 -23.46 6.01 -0.33
C GLY A 60 -24.95 5.63 -0.36
N THR A 61 -25.46 5.11 -1.46
CA THR A 61 -26.81 4.55 -1.52
C THR A 61 -26.82 3.07 -1.12
N VAL A 62 -28.00 2.52 -0.85
CA VAL A 62 -28.17 1.11 -0.49
C VAL A 62 -27.72 0.22 -1.65
N GLU A 63 -28.11 0.57 -2.88
CA GLU A 63 -27.82 -0.16 -4.11
C GLU A 63 -26.31 -0.27 -4.35
N TYR A 64 -25.55 0.76 -3.95
CA TYR A 64 -24.10 0.74 -4.03
C TYR A 64 -23.46 -0.30 -3.13
N TYR A 65 -23.91 -0.40 -1.88
CA TYR A 65 -23.39 -1.39 -0.95
C TYR A 65 -23.89 -2.80 -1.28
N GLU A 66 -25.12 -2.94 -1.78
CA GLU A 66 -25.64 -4.20 -2.28
C GLU A 66 -24.83 -4.73 -3.46
N ALA A 67 -24.57 -3.88 -4.46
CA ALA A 67 -23.73 -4.24 -5.60
C ALA A 67 -22.31 -4.61 -5.17
N LEU A 68 -21.75 -3.92 -4.17
CA LEU A 68 -20.42 -4.19 -3.65
C LEU A 68 -20.37 -5.54 -2.92
N ALA A 69 -21.33 -5.80 -2.03
CA ALA A 69 -21.44 -7.05 -1.30
C ALA A 69 -21.71 -8.25 -2.25
N ALA A 70 -22.56 -8.06 -3.26
CA ALA A 70 -22.81 -9.08 -4.27
C ALA A 70 -21.53 -9.42 -5.06
N HIS A 71 -20.75 -8.41 -5.43
CA HIS A 71 -19.47 -8.60 -6.12
C HIS A 71 -18.46 -9.35 -5.25
N ASP A 72 -18.28 -8.93 -3.99
CA ASP A 72 -17.37 -9.57 -3.05
C ASP A 72 -17.77 -11.03 -2.81
N ARG A 73 -19.07 -11.32 -2.68
CA ARG A 73 -19.58 -12.69 -2.54
C ARG A 73 -19.30 -13.52 -3.79
N ALA A 74 -19.50 -12.97 -4.98
CA ALA A 74 -19.21 -13.65 -6.24
C ALA A 74 -17.72 -13.97 -6.42
N ILE A 75 -16.82 -13.14 -5.86
CA ILE A 75 -15.38 -13.40 -5.85
C ILE A 75 -15.00 -14.39 -4.75
N ARG A 76 -15.60 -14.33 -3.54
CA ARG A 76 -15.30 -15.27 -2.45
C ARG A 76 -15.59 -16.74 -2.80
N GLY A 77 -16.52 -16.99 -3.71
CA GLY A 77 -16.79 -18.34 -4.24
C GLY A 77 -15.74 -18.85 -5.23
N ARG A 78 -14.82 -17.98 -5.69
CA ARG A 78 -13.66 -18.36 -6.49
C ARG A 78 -12.48 -18.51 -5.55
N ALA A 79 -12.43 -19.65 -4.86
CA ALA A 79 -11.30 -19.94 -4.03
C ALA A 79 -10.02 -19.99 -4.89
N LEU A 80 -8.92 -19.43 -4.39
CA LEU A 80 -7.59 -19.55 -5.01
C LEU A 80 -7.04 -20.99 -4.94
N SER A 81 -7.76 -21.90 -4.27
CA SER A 81 -7.55 -23.36 -4.19
C SER A 81 -8.86 -24.04 -3.74
N ASP A 82 -9.14 -25.28 -4.17
CA ASP A 82 -10.38 -26.03 -3.87
C ASP A 82 -10.67 -26.29 -2.37
N ALA A 83 -9.73 -25.96 -1.49
CA ALA A 83 -9.95 -25.81 -0.06
C ALA A 83 -9.24 -24.53 0.41
N PRO A 84 -9.88 -23.68 1.23
CA PRO A 84 -9.14 -22.63 1.93
C PRO A 84 -8.11 -23.32 2.84
N PRO A 85 -6.81 -23.02 2.74
CA PRO A 85 -5.88 -23.50 3.75
C PRO A 85 -6.38 -22.95 5.10
N PRO A 86 -6.55 -23.80 6.12
CA PRO A 86 -6.98 -23.33 7.43
C PRO A 86 -5.95 -22.31 7.91
N ILE A 87 -6.37 -21.06 8.09
CA ILE A 87 -5.58 -20.09 8.85
C ILE A 87 -5.53 -20.65 10.26
N THR A 88 -4.36 -21.13 10.66
CA THR A 88 -4.11 -21.62 12.01
C THR A 88 -3.18 -20.64 12.71
N PHE A 89 -3.44 -20.38 13.98
CA PHE A 89 -2.54 -19.57 14.79
C PHE A 89 -1.22 -20.32 14.93
N SER A 90 -0.11 -19.68 14.55
CA SER A 90 1.21 -20.32 14.61
C SER A 90 1.72 -20.53 16.03
N GLU A 91 1.26 -19.70 16.97
CA GLU A 91 1.71 -19.69 18.37
C GLU A 91 0.54 -19.72 19.37
N GLY A 92 -0.61 -20.29 18.97
CA GLY A 92 -1.85 -20.21 19.74
C GLY A 92 -2.48 -18.81 19.72
N ASN A 93 -3.60 -18.62 20.42
CA ASN A 93 -4.39 -17.36 20.45
C ASN A 93 -3.69 -16.21 21.21
N ALA A 94 -2.36 -16.17 21.19
CA ALA A 94 -1.58 -15.11 21.81
C ALA A 94 -1.76 -13.83 21.01
N THR A 95 -2.40 -12.83 21.62
CA THR A 95 -2.55 -11.49 21.05
C THR A 95 -1.52 -10.54 21.66
N LEU A 96 -0.71 -9.89 20.83
CA LEU A 96 0.17 -8.79 21.24
C LEU A 96 -0.61 -7.47 21.17
N ARG A 97 -0.71 -6.75 22.30
CA ARG A 97 -1.22 -5.38 22.30
C ARG A 97 -0.06 -4.41 22.07
N ILE A 98 -0.06 -3.73 20.93
CA ILE A 98 0.90 -2.66 20.66
C ILE A 98 0.29 -1.36 21.19
N SER A 99 0.71 -0.96 22.39
CA SER A 99 0.10 0.17 23.13
C SER A 99 0.20 1.51 22.42
N SER A 100 1.19 1.70 21.54
CA SER A 100 1.32 2.91 20.71
C SER A 100 0.25 3.04 19.63
N LEU A 101 -0.46 1.96 19.31
CA LEU A 101 -1.54 1.91 18.31
C LEU A 101 -2.93 1.85 18.96
N GLY A 102 -3.01 2.12 20.27
CA GLY A 102 -4.26 2.20 21.04
C GLY A 102 -4.79 0.85 21.53
N PHE A 103 -5.99 0.48 21.08
CA PHE A 103 -6.72 -0.73 21.49
C PHE A 103 -6.55 -1.92 20.52
N LEU A 104 -5.60 -1.82 19.59
CA LEU A 104 -5.39 -2.84 18.57
C LEU A 104 -4.62 -4.03 19.15
N HIS A 105 -5.20 -5.22 19.00
CA HIS A 105 -4.65 -6.50 19.42
C HIS A 105 -4.25 -7.29 18.18
N TYR A 106 -3.00 -7.76 18.13
CA TYR A 106 -2.43 -8.44 16.98
C TYR A 106 -2.21 -9.91 17.28
N ALA A 107 -2.66 -10.82 16.41
CA ALA A 107 -2.32 -12.24 16.51
C ALA A 107 -1.46 -12.66 15.32
N MET A 108 -0.55 -13.61 15.53
CA MET A 108 0.25 -14.20 14.46
C MET A 108 -0.44 -15.45 13.91
N GLY A 109 -0.71 -15.47 12.61
CA GLY A 109 -1.25 -16.62 11.89
C GLY A 109 -0.27 -17.13 10.83
N VAL A 110 -0.32 -18.44 10.58
CA VAL A 110 0.36 -19.08 9.44
C VAL A 110 -0.70 -19.65 8.50
N SER A 111 -0.44 -19.57 7.20
CA SER A 111 -1.32 -20.12 6.16
C SER A 111 -0.49 -20.99 5.21
N GLY A 112 -0.69 -22.31 5.27
CA GLY A 112 -0.02 -23.28 4.39
C GLY A 112 1.47 -23.52 4.66
N ASP A 113 2.20 -24.01 3.65
CA ASP A 113 3.64 -24.35 3.68
C ASP A 113 4.60 -23.15 3.52
N ALA A 114 4.06 -21.93 3.48
CA ALA A 114 4.83 -20.70 3.47
C ALA A 114 4.53 -19.92 4.75
N GLN A 115 5.57 -19.54 5.50
CA GLN A 115 5.45 -18.61 6.62
C GLN A 115 5.13 -17.21 6.09
N CYS A 116 3.85 -16.96 5.86
CA CYS A 116 3.32 -15.64 5.56
C CYS A 116 2.81 -15.04 6.87
N HIS A 117 3.48 -13.99 7.36
CA HIS A 117 3.00 -13.23 8.50
C HIS A 117 1.77 -12.41 8.07
N PHE A 118 0.58 -12.83 8.49
CA PHE A 118 -0.64 -12.07 8.30
C PHE A 118 -0.98 -11.30 9.56
N PHE A 119 -1.32 -10.02 9.38
CA PHE A 119 -1.84 -9.15 10.43
C PHE A 119 -3.37 -9.17 10.32
N LEU A 120 -4.04 -9.76 11.30
CA LEU A 120 -5.50 -9.70 11.46
C LEU A 120 -5.86 -8.64 12.50
#